data_AF-A0A916JML3-F1
#
_entry.id   AF-A0A916JML3-F1
#
_cell.length_a   1.000
_cell.length_b   1.000
_cell.length_c   1.000
_cell.angle_alpha   90.00
_cell.angle_beta   90.00
_cell.angle_gamma   90.00
#
_symmetry.space_group_name_H-M   'P 1'
#
loop_
_entity.id
_entity.type
_entity.pdbx_description
1 polymer ?
#
loop_
_entity_poly.entity_id
_entity_poly.type
_entity_poly.pdbx_seq_one_letter_code
_entity_poly.pdbx_strand_id
1 'polypeptide(L)'
;MFEERYSYHLNNPVKVSEISINGELKSEIYRVRTIKGKKVYFIKLDIFHHDVFFIKFYLKKDQNNKNKFKIRYGNVKELTRLVSTCLVLANRKLKQNPDSIFAFHGQWDEKDVQEENVISQRYRIYKRVIASKVDENKYKFYLIDRLNSMAVIPVHLYNEKNLAKINKYFNDLYGETLEELIVPTIEEYNQNLMETET
;
A
#
# COMPACT_ATOMS: atom_id res chain seq x y z
N MET A 1 14.87 -14.48 -1.56
CA MET A 1 14.91 -13.09 -2.09
C MET A 1 13.94 -12.98 -3.26
N PHE A 2 13.15 -11.91 -3.31
CA PHE A 2 12.16 -11.68 -4.36
C PHE A 2 12.79 -11.70 -5.77
N GLU A 3 12.22 -12.45 -6.70
CA GLU A 3 12.75 -12.54 -8.07
C GLU A 3 12.16 -11.46 -9.00
N GLU A 4 13.02 -10.60 -9.53
CA GLU A 4 12.63 -9.47 -10.41
C GLU A 4 11.87 -9.90 -11.66
N ARG A 5 12.05 -11.15 -12.15
CA ARG A 5 11.32 -11.69 -13.32
C ARG A 5 9.80 -11.72 -13.16
N TYR A 6 9.29 -11.69 -11.91
CA TYR A 6 7.87 -11.62 -11.60
C TYR A 6 7.35 -10.21 -11.34
N SER A 7 8.15 -9.18 -11.61
CA SER A 7 7.75 -7.78 -11.54
C SER A 7 7.54 -7.18 -12.93
N TYR A 8 6.95 -6.00 -13.00
CA TYR A 8 7.04 -5.15 -14.16
C TYR A 8 8.31 -4.32 -14.10
N HIS A 9 8.77 -3.85 -15.27
CA HIS A 9 9.91 -2.95 -15.32
C HIS A 9 9.62 -1.65 -14.56
N LEU A 10 10.51 -1.31 -13.63
CA LEU A 10 10.39 -0.16 -12.75
C LEU A 10 11.54 0.81 -13.02
N ASN A 11 11.19 1.98 -13.54
CA ASN A 11 12.12 3.10 -13.77
C ASN A 11 12.28 3.97 -12.52
N ASN A 12 13.10 5.01 -12.61
CA ASN A 12 13.15 6.10 -11.62
C ASN A 12 11.78 6.78 -11.46
N PRO A 13 11.52 7.44 -10.32
CA PRO A 13 10.27 8.14 -10.09
C PRO A 13 10.04 9.22 -11.16
N VAL A 14 8.81 9.30 -11.65
CA VAL A 14 8.37 10.30 -12.64
C VAL A 14 7.89 11.60 -11.98
N LYS A 15 7.61 11.55 -10.68
CA LYS A 15 7.27 12.71 -9.86
C LYS A 15 7.80 12.49 -8.45
N VAL A 16 8.35 13.53 -7.88
CA VAL A 16 8.72 13.61 -6.47
C VAL A 16 8.02 14.85 -5.90
N SER A 17 7.39 14.71 -4.75
CA SER A 17 6.81 15.84 -4.00
C SER A 17 7.37 15.87 -2.59
N GLU A 18 7.44 17.08 -2.03
CA GLU A 18 7.83 17.32 -0.64
C GLU A 18 6.63 17.13 0.30
N ILE A 19 6.78 17.63 1.53
CA ILE A 19 5.84 17.46 2.63
C ILE A 19 4.41 17.77 2.19
N SER A 20 3.49 16.86 2.49
CA SER A 20 2.08 17.00 2.16
C SER A 20 1.22 17.31 3.38
N ILE A 21 0.01 17.80 3.14
CA ILE A 21 -1.02 18.03 4.17
C ILE A 21 -1.36 16.76 4.98
N ASN A 22 -1.15 15.57 4.41
CA ASN A 22 -1.40 14.30 5.11
C ASN A 22 -0.20 13.83 5.93
N GLY A 23 0.81 14.68 6.13
CA GLY A 23 1.95 14.42 7.02
C GLY A 23 3.04 13.54 6.41
N GLU A 24 2.93 13.08 5.16
CA GLU A 24 4.08 12.45 4.51
C GLU A 24 5.17 13.49 4.26
N LEU A 25 6.41 13.14 4.58
CA LEU A 25 7.58 14.00 4.41
C LEU A 25 7.94 14.17 2.93
N LYS A 26 7.66 13.12 2.15
CA LYS A 26 7.97 13.04 0.73
C LYS A 26 7.10 11.98 0.08
N SER A 27 6.68 12.21 -1.16
CA SER A 27 6.13 11.14 -2.01
C SER A 27 6.93 10.98 -3.29
N GLU A 28 7.02 9.74 -3.75
CA GLU A 28 7.59 9.38 -5.04
C GLU A 28 6.55 8.61 -5.87
N ILE A 29 6.34 9.01 -7.12
CA ILE A 29 5.45 8.31 -8.04
C ILE A 29 6.27 7.61 -9.10
N TYR A 30 6.07 6.30 -9.23
CA TYR A 30 6.70 5.44 -10.21
C TYR A 30 5.70 5.05 -11.29
N ARG A 31 6.12 5.10 -12.55
CA ARG A 31 5.30 4.72 -13.70
C ARG A 31 5.64 3.31 -14.17
N VAL A 32 4.63 2.45 -14.26
CA VAL A 32 4.76 1.06 -14.65
C VAL A 32 3.78 0.73 -15.78
N ARG A 33 4.24 0.07 -16.85
CA ARG A 33 3.40 -0.39 -17.96
C ARG A 33 3.26 -1.91 -17.91
N THR A 34 2.05 -2.42 -18.09
CA THR A 34 1.83 -3.87 -18.14
C THR A 34 2.45 -4.48 -19.40
N ILE A 35 2.79 -5.78 -19.36
CA ILE A 35 3.50 -6.47 -20.45
C ILE A 35 2.74 -6.41 -21.78
N LYS A 36 1.41 -6.52 -21.75
CA LYS A 36 0.57 -6.40 -22.95
C LYS A 36 0.31 -4.93 -23.36
N GLY A 37 0.98 -3.97 -22.74
CA GLY A 37 0.98 -2.54 -23.11
C GLY A 37 -0.29 -1.74 -22.82
N LYS A 38 -1.44 -2.41 -22.61
CA LYS A 38 -2.76 -1.75 -22.54
C LYS A 38 -3.01 -0.93 -21.27
N LYS A 39 -2.27 -1.16 -20.19
CA LYS A 39 -2.49 -0.46 -18.91
C LYS A 39 -1.20 0.16 -18.40
N VAL A 40 -1.33 1.36 -17.84
CA VAL A 40 -0.28 2.07 -17.13
C VAL A 40 -0.74 2.27 -15.70
N TYR A 41 0.08 1.84 -14.76
CA TYR A 41 -0.11 2.03 -13.33
C TYR A 41 0.85 3.09 -12.81
N PHE A 42 0.38 3.83 -11.82
CA PHE A 42 1.23 4.60 -10.93
C PHE A 42 1.34 3.89 -9.59
N ILE A 43 2.57 3.71 -9.12
CA ILE A 43 2.89 3.26 -7.77
C ILE A 43 3.33 4.50 -7.01
N LYS A 44 2.58 4.87 -5.96
CA LYS A 44 2.92 5.97 -5.04
C LYS A 44 3.64 5.36 -3.84
N LEU A 45 4.80 5.90 -3.51
CA LEU A 45 5.56 5.62 -2.31
C LEU A 45 5.50 6.87 -1.43
N ASP A 46 4.77 6.79 -0.33
CA ASP A 46 4.68 7.86 0.68
C ASP A 46 5.68 7.56 1.79
N ILE A 47 6.57 8.50 2.07
CA ILE A 47 7.63 8.39 3.06
C ILE A 47 7.25 9.27 4.23
N PHE A 48 7.19 8.67 5.41
CA PHE A 48 6.87 9.38 6.64
C PHE A 48 8.04 9.36 7.64
N HIS A 49 7.83 10.00 8.79
CA HIS A 49 8.73 9.89 9.93
C HIS A 49 9.01 8.42 10.31
N HIS A 50 10.19 8.21 10.92
CA HIS A 50 10.67 6.89 11.33
C HIS A 50 10.81 5.89 10.17
N ASP A 51 11.08 6.39 8.96
CA ASP A 51 11.34 5.60 7.77
C ASP A 51 10.24 4.58 7.44
N VAL A 52 8.98 4.97 7.72
CA VAL A 52 7.80 4.19 7.34
C VAL A 52 7.35 4.58 5.93
N PHE A 53 7.38 3.59 5.04
CA PHE A 53 7.22 3.75 3.60
C PHE A 53 5.91 3.07 3.18
N PHE A 54 4.89 3.85 2.86
CA PHE A 54 3.60 3.33 2.40
C PHE A 54 3.58 3.19 0.88
N ILE A 55 3.33 1.97 0.41
CA ILE A 55 3.20 1.71 -1.03
C ILE A 55 1.73 1.55 -1.40
N LYS A 56 1.27 2.36 -2.35
CA LYS A 56 -0.07 2.33 -2.93
C LYS A 56 0.03 2.34 -4.45
N PHE A 57 -0.99 1.86 -5.14
CA PHE A 57 -1.01 1.91 -6.61
C PHE A 57 -2.42 2.04 -7.18
N TYR A 58 -2.51 2.67 -8.36
CA TYR A 58 -3.73 2.94 -9.11
C TYR A 58 -3.43 3.03 -10.61
N LEU A 59 -4.45 2.98 -11.46
CA LEU A 59 -4.27 3.19 -12.90
C LEU A 59 -4.03 4.66 -13.23
N LYS A 60 -3.13 4.94 -14.17
CA LYS A 60 -2.82 6.31 -14.61
C LYS A 60 -4.07 7.09 -15.04
N LYS A 61 -5.04 6.43 -15.69
CA LYS A 61 -6.28 7.08 -16.15
C LYS A 61 -7.10 7.66 -14.99
N ASP A 62 -6.96 7.11 -13.80
CA ASP A 62 -7.72 7.48 -12.60
C ASP A 62 -6.92 8.40 -11.67
N GLN A 63 -5.81 9.01 -12.14
CA GLN A 63 -4.95 9.86 -11.31
C GLN A 63 -5.70 11.01 -10.61
N ASN A 64 -6.73 11.55 -11.26
CA ASN A 64 -7.54 12.65 -10.75
C ASN A 64 -8.77 12.15 -9.95
N ASN A 65 -9.02 10.85 -9.89
CA ASN A 65 -10.13 10.30 -9.12
C ASN A 65 -9.75 10.30 -7.62
N LYS A 66 -10.64 10.82 -6.77
CA LYS A 66 -10.49 10.83 -5.30
C LYS A 66 -10.44 9.39 -4.75
N ASN A 67 -11.22 8.47 -5.32
CA ASN A 67 -11.33 7.05 -4.97
C ASN A 67 -10.34 6.12 -5.69
N LYS A 68 -9.30 6.65 -6.37
CA LYS A 68 -8.35 5.87 -7.20
C LYS A 68 -7.70 4.66 -6.52
N PHE A 69 -7.57 4.69 -5.20
CA PHE A 69 -6.98 3.59 -4.42
C PHE A 69 -7.99 2.50 -4.02
N LYS A 70 -9.30 2.79 -4.10
CA LYS A 70 -10.40 1.84 -3.88
C LYS A 70 -10.71 1.01 -5.12
N ILE A 71 -10.54 1.61 -6.31
CA ILE A 71 -10.94 0.96 -7.57
C ILE A 71 -10.19 -0.36 -7.78
N ARG A 72 -10.96 -1.43 -8.05
CA ARG A 72 -10.43 -2.74 -8.41
C ARG A 72 -10.00 -2.74 -9.88
N TYR A 73 -8.79 -3.25 -10.13
CA TYR A 73 -8.25 -3.36 -11.47
C TYR A 73 -7.63 -4.72 -11.72
N GLY A 74 -7.82 -5.21 -12.95
CA GLY A 74 -7.10 -6.37 -13.43
C GLY A 74 -7.59 -7.67 -12.84
N ASN A 75 -6.94 -8.75 -13.24
CA ASN A 75 -7.15 -10.06 -12.65
C ASN A 75 -6.11 -10.33 -11.56
N VAL A 76 -6.28 -11.43 -10.83
CA VAL A 76 -5.38 -11.85 -9.74
C VAL A 76 -3.91 -11.89 -10.19
N LYS A 77 -3.62 -12.33 -11.43
CA LYS A 77 -2.26 -12.38 -11.98
C LYS A 77 -1.64 -10.99 -12.16
N GLU A 78 -2.40 -10.04 -12.68
CA GLU A 78 -1.97 -8.64 -12.85
C GLU A 78 -1.71 -7.98 -11.49
N LEU A 79 -2.62 -8.15 -10.53
CA LEU A 79 -2.46 -7.64 -9.16
C LEU A 79 -1.26 -8.27 -8.45
N THR A 80 -1.07 -9.59 -8.59
CA THR A 80 0.10 -10.30 -8.04
C THR A 80 1.39 -9.72 -8.58
N ARG A 81 1.44 -9.40 -9.89
CA ARG A 81 2.60 -8.80 -10.55
C ARG A 81 2.82 -7.34 -10.12
N LEU A 82 1.76 -6.58 -9.85
CA LEU A 82 1.87 -5.23 -9.28
C LEU A 82 2.43 -5.24 -7.87
N VAL A 83 1.89 -6.07 -6.98
CA VAL A 83 2.41 -6.23 -5.60
C VAL A 83 3.86 -6.70 -5.63
N SER A 84 4.16 -7.62 -6.54
CA SER A 84 5.53 -8.06 -6.81
C SER A 84 6.45 -6.89 -7.22
N THR A 85 5.98 -5.99 -8.06
CA THR A 85 6.72 -4.77 -8.45
C THR A 85 6.91 -3.82 -7.27
N CYS A 86 5.92 -3.71 -6.37
CA CYS A 86 6.03 -2.95 -5.14
C CYS A 86 7.11 -3.52 -4.20
N LEU A 87 7.24 -4.86 -4.13
CA LEU A 87 8.31 -5.51 -3.36
C LEU A 87 9.70 -5.27 -3.95
N VAL A 88 9.84 -5.17 -5.28
CA VAL A 88 11.10 -4.73 -5.91
C VAL A 88 11.44 -3.30 -5.49
N LEU A 89 10.46 -2.40 -5.54
CA LEU A 89 10.65 -1.01 -5.11
C LEU A 89 11.09 -0.97 -3.63
N ALA A 90 10.41 -1.72 -2.76
CA ALA A 90 10.75 -1.83 -1.35
C ALA A 90 12.19 -2.30 -1.16
N ASN A 91 12.60 -3.37 -1.84
CA ASN A 91 13.97 -3.89 -1.78
C ASN A 91 15.01 -2.89 -2.31
N ARG A 92 14.70 -2.11 -3.35
CA ARG A 92 15.59 -1.03 -3.83
C ARG A 92 15.77 0.05 -2.78
N LYS A 93 14.70 0.43 -2.08
CA LYS A 93 14.73 1.42 -1.01
C LYS A 93 15.45 0.90 0.24
N LEU A 94 15.29 -0.37 0.60
CA LEU A 94 16.03 -1.00 1.70
C LEU A 94 17.54 -1.00 1.49
N LYS A 95 18.00 -1.16 0.25
CA LYS A 95 19.44 -1.04 -0.06
C LYS A 95 19.99 0.36 0.16
N GLN A 96 19.13 1.38 0.11
CA GLN A 96 19.49 2.79 0.32
C GLN A 96 19.30 3.20 1.79
N ASN A 97 18.27 2.67 2.43
CA ASN A 97 17.94 2.86 3.84
C ASN A 97 17.55 1.51 4.47
N PRO A 98 18.51 0.80 5.09
CA PRO A 98 18.28 -0.52 5.69
C PRO A 98 17.28 -0.53 6.85
N ASP A 99 17.00 0.64 7.44
CA ASP A 99 16.12 0.78 8.61
C ASP A 99 14.68 1.14 8.22
N SER A 100 14.36 1.17 6.92
CA SER A 100 13.00 1.43 6.44
C SER A 100 12.03 0.27 6.66
N ILE A 101 10.78 0.62 6.93
CA ILE A 101 9.65 -0.31 7.09
C ILE A 101 8.66 -0.09 5.95
N PHE A 102 8.19 -1.16 5.31
CA PHE A 102 7.29 -1.03 4.17
C PHE A 102 5.88 -1.43 4.55
N ALA A 103 4.95 -0.51 4.35
CA ALA A 103 3.55 -0.67 4.71
C ALA A 103 2.66 -0.73 3.46
N PHE A 104 1.63 -1.56 3.55
CA PHE A 104 0.56 -1.67 2.56
C PHE A 104 -0.77 -1.52 3.28
N HIS A 105 -1.69 -0.79 2.66
CA HIS A 105 -3.05 -0.62 3.14
C HIS A 105 -4.02 -0.96 2.02
N GLY A 106 -4.95 -1.89 2.28
CA GLY A 106 -5.97 -2.30 1.33
C GLY A 106 -7.31 -1.63 1.64
N GLN A 107 -7.63 -0.56 0.91
CA GLN A 107 -8.95 0.07 1.02
C GLN A 107 -10.06 -0.86 0.54
N TRP A 108 -11.22 -0.78 1.19
CA TRP A 108 -12.46 -1.39 0.76
C TRP A 108 -12.98 -0.72 -0.52
N ASP A 109 -13.58 -1.53 -1.38
CA ASP A 109 -14.41 -1.06 -2.49
C ASP A 109 -15.89 -1.31 -2.20
N GLU A 110 -16.76 -0.80 -3.07
CA GLU A 110 -18.21 -0.97 -2.99
C GLU A 110 -18.64 -2.42 -2.75
N LYS A 111 -18.01 -3.36 -3.45
CA LYS A 111 -18.37 -4.77 -3.34
C LYS A 111 -17.87 -5.38 -2.02
N ASP A 112 -16.73 -4.96 -1.49
CA ASP A 112 -16.34 -5.35 -0.13
C ASP A 112 -17.38 -4.88 0.89
N VAL A 113 -17.94 -3.67 0.75
CA VAL A 113 -18.98 -3.12 1.63
C VAL A 113 -20.32 -3.84 1.45
N GLN A 114 -20.79 -4.04 0.22
CA GLN A 114 -22.06 -4.73 -0.07
C GLN A 114 -22.10 -6.18 0.42
N GLU A 115 -20.95 -6.86 0.41
CA GLU A 115 -20.81 -8.23 0.92
C GLU A 115 -20.46 -8.27 2.42
N GLU A 116 -20.46 -7.12 3.11
CA GLU A 116 -20.12 -6.99 4.53
C GLU A 116 -18.76 -7.63 4.89
N ASN A 117 -17.79 -7.52 3.97
CA ASN A 117 -16.47 -8.12 4.15
C ASN A 117 -15.68 -7.36 5.22
N VAL A 118 -15.34 -8.05 6.32
CA VAL A 118 -14.50 -7.54 7.42
C VAL A 118 -13.10 -7.10 6.95
N ILE A 119 -12.59 -7.72 5.88
CA ILE A 119 -11.32 -7.34 5.25
C ILE A 119 -11.53 -7.10 3.76
N SER A 120 -10.80 -6.17 3.16
CA SER A 120 -10.86 -5.86 1.74
C SER A 120 -10.18 -6.93 0.88
N GLN A 121 -10.64 -7.06 -0.37
CA GLN A 121 -9.98 -7.93 -1.35
C GLN A 121 -8.52 -7.54 -1.56
N ARG A 122 -8.21 -6.24 -1.60
CA ARG A 122 -6.83 -5.76 -1.81
C ARG A 122 -5.92 -6.24 -0.69
N TYR A 123 -6.37 -6.14 0.55
CA TYR A 123 -5.61 -6.62 1.71
C TYR A 123 -5.40 -8.13 1.67
N ARG A 124 -6.44 -8.91 1.34
CA ARG A 124 -6.30 -10.38 1.14
C ARG A 124 -5.23 -10.72 0.10
N ILE A 125 -5.19 -10.00 -1.01
CA ILE A 125 -4.19 -10.19 -2.07
C ILE A 125 -2.80 -9.80 -1.58
N TYR A 126 -2.66 -8.67 -0.88
CA TYR A 126 -1.38 -8.24 -0.32
C TYR A 126 -0.80 -9.29 0.63
N LYS A 127 -1.58 -9.74 1.62
CA LYS A 127 -1.17 -10.81 2.55
C LYS A 127 -0.65 -12.04 1.79
N ARG A 128 -1.46 -12.56 0.85
CA ARG A 128 -1.12 -13.77 0.10
C ARG A 128 0.16 -13.62 -0.74
N VAL A 129 0.26 -12.51 -1.48
CA VAL A 129 1.37 -12.32 -2.42
C VAL A 129 2.66 -12.01 -1.67
N ILE A 130 2.60 -11.21 -0.61
CA ILE A 130 3.77 -10.85 0.19
C ILE A 130 4.28 -12.06 0.97
N ALA A 131 3.40 -12.81 1.65
CA ALA A 131 3.78 -14.02 2.39
C ALA A 131 4.46 -15.07 1.50
N SER A 132 4.02 -15.22 0.24
CA SER A 132 4.63 -16.19 -0.69
C SER A 132 5.96 -15.74 -1.31
N LYS A 133 6.40 -14.50 -1.10
CA LYS A 133 7.53 -13.90 -1.84
C LYS A 133 8.62 -13.30 -0.98
N VAL A 134 8.32 -13.03 0.29
CA VAL A 134 9.26 -12.45 1.22
C VAL A 134 9.99 -13.56 1.98
N ASP A 135 11.29 -13.35 2.19
CA ASP A 135 12.18 -14.29 2.86
C ASP A 135 12.07 -14.09 4.39
N GLU A 136 11.45 -15.03 5.08
CA GLU A 136 11.14 -14.95 6.52
C GLU A 136 12.38 -14.91 7.44
N ASN A 137 13.56 -15.23 6.90
CA ASN A 137 14.84 -15.09 7.58
C ASN A 137 15.37 -13.65 7.53
N LYS A 138 14.88 -12.84 6.59
CA LYS A 138 15.31 -11.45 6.38
C LYS A 138 14.26 -10.44 6.83
N TYR A 139 12.98 -10.82 6.75
CA TYR A 139 11.87 -9.94 7.07
C TYR A 139 10.80 -10.67 7.88
N LYS A 140 10.07 -9.92 8.69
CA LYS A 140 8.86 -10.34 9.39
C LYS A 140 7.66 -9.55 8.90
N PHE A 141 6.49 -10.18 9.00
CA PHE A 141 5.22 -9.53 8.70
C PHE A 141 4.58 -9.07 10.00
N TYR A 142 4.16 -7.82 10.03
CA TYR A 142 3.28 -7.30 11.07
C TYR A 142 1.91 -7.03 10.45
N LEU A 143 0.93 -7.82 10.85
CA LEU A 143 -0.43 -7.77 10.30
C LEU A 143 -1.32 -6.97 11.24
N ILE A 144 -2.07 -6.03 10.69
CA ILE A 144 -3.04 -5.24 11.42
C ILE A 144 -4.39 -5.41 10.72
N ASP A 145 -4.97 -6.61 10.90
CA ASP A 145 -6.15 -7.06 10.15
C ASP A 145 -7.34 -6.11 10.32
N ARG A 146 -7.55 -5.58 11.54
CA ARG A 146 -8.60 -4.59 11.82
C ARG A 146 -8.52 -3.33 10.94
N LEU A 147 -7.33 -3.02 10.41
CA LEU A 147 -7.06 -1.82 9.61
C LEU A 147 -6.77 -2.13 8.15
N ASN A 148 -6.92 -3.39 7.73
CA ASN A 148 -6.53 -3.84 6.40
C ASN A 148 -5.12 -3.43 5.99
N SER A 149 -4.23 -3.42 6.98
CA SER A 149 -2.87 -2.89 6.86
C SER A 149 -1.87 -3.96 7.25
N MET A 150 -0.73 -3.96 6.58
CA MET A 150 0.40 -4.81 6.95
C MET A 150 1.71 -4.09 6.72
N ALA A 151 2.69 -4.43 7.55
CA ALA A 151 4.07 -4.00 7.39
C ALA A 151 5.00 -5.19 7.12
N VAL A 152 6.00 -4.95 6.28
CA VAL A 152 7.15 -5.82 6.05
C VAL A 152 8.35 -5.16 6.72
N ILE A 153 8.87 -5.81 7.75
CA ILE A 153 9.86 -5.25 8.68
C ILE A 153 11.13 -6.09 8.58
N PRO A 154 12.32 -5.49 8.35
CA PRO A 154 13.59 -6.20 8.47
C PRO A 154 13.74 -6.89 9.83
N VAL A 155 14.27 -8.11 9.87
CA VAL A 155 14.36 -8.92 11.11
C VAL A 155 15.11 -8.19 12.23
N HIS A 156 16.16 -7.42 11.91
CA HIS A 156 16.93 -6.66 12.91
C HIS A 156 16.11 -5.53 13.55
N LEU A 157 15.05 -5.06 12.89
CA LEU A 157 14.13 -4.07 13.42
C LEU A 157 12.94 -4.70 14.16
N TYR A 158 12.71 -6.01 14.04
CA TYR A 158 11.56 -6.69 14.62
C TYR A 158 11.80 -7.02 16.11
N ASN A 159 11.70 -6.00 16.96
CA ASN A 159 11.81 -6.10 18.41
C ASN A 159 10.72 -5.26 19.10
N GLU A 160 10.42 -5.54 20.37
CA GLU A 160 9.32 -4.90 21.10
C GLU A 160 9.40 -3.37 21.09
N LYS A 161 10.59 -2.81 21.28
CA LYS A 161 10.80 -1.34 21.31
C LYS A 161 10.44 -0.70 19.96
N ASN A 162 10.88 -1.30 18.85
CA ASN A 162 10.57 -0.80 17.52
C ASN A 162 9.11 -1.07 17.14
N LEU A 163 8.56 -2.25 17.48
CA LEU A 163 7.16 -2.56 17.26
C LEU A 163 6.23 -1.60 18.03
N ALA A 164 6.58 -1.24 19.25
CA ALA A 164 5.83 -0.23 20.02
C ALA A 164 5.86 1.14 19.35
N LYS A 165 7.00 1.57 18.80
CA LYS A 165 7.11 2.81 18.03
C LYS A 165 6.30 2.77 16.74
N ILE A 166 6.37 1.65 16.01
CA ILE A 166 5.60 1.43 14.79
C ILE A 166 4.12 1.46 15.12
N ASN A 167 3.66 0.72 16.14
CA ASN A 167 2.27 0.71 16.56
C ASN A 167 1.79 2.08 16.99
N LYS A 168 2.58 2.79 17.79
CA LYS A 168 2.29 4.17 18.16
C LYS A 168 2.18 5.04 16.92
N TYR A 169 3.12 4.95 15.99
CA TYR A 169 3.09 5.72 14.74
C TYR A 169 1.86 5.40 13.88
N PHE A 170 1.53 4.13 13.67
CA PHE A 170 0.32 3.73 12.94
C PHE A 170 -0.95 4.17 13.69
N ASN A 171 -0.98 4.13 15.01
CA ASN A 171 -2.11 4.60 15.79
C ASN A 171 -2.18 6.14 15.89
N ASP A 172 -1.08 6.86 15.81
CA ASP A 172 -1.04 8.33 15.91
C ASP A 172 -1.32 8.96 14.55
N LEU A 173 -0.64 8.49 13.49
CA LEU A 173 -0.82 8.99 12.12
C LEU A 173 -2.21 8.68 11.59
N TYR A 174 -2.71 7.49 11.92
CA TYR A 174 -4.04 7.13 11.51
C TYR A 174 -5.04 7.32 12.65
N GLY A 175 -4.73 7.71 13.88
CA GLY A 175 -5.68 7.63 15.00
C GLY A 175 -7.06 8.21 14.73
N GLU A 176 -7.11 9.35 14.04
CA GLU A 176 -8.35 9.99 13.55
C GLU A 176 -8.81 9.41 12.19
N THR A 177 -7.88 9.03 11.32
CA THR A 177 -8.17 8.37 10.03
C THR A 177 -8.57 6.89 10.18
N LEU A 178 -8.32 6.24 11.32
CA LEU A 178 -8.47 4.82 11.58
C LEU A 178 -9.97 4.50 11.65
N GLU A 179 -10.77 5.45 12.12
CA GLU A 179 -12.23 5.41 12.06
C GLU A 179 -12.71 5.47 10.60
N GLU A 180 -12.10 6.30 9.75
CA GLU A 180 -12.34 6.33 8.30
C GLU A 180 -11.81 5.09 7.55
N LEU A 181 -10.93 4.32 8.20
CA LEU A 181 -10.35 3.07 7.71
C LEU A 181 -11.01 1.83 8.36
N ILE A 182 -12.12 1.98 9.08
CA ILE A 182 -13.04 0.88 9.40
C ILE A 182 -13.86 0.57 8.14
N VAL A 183 -14.46 -0.63 8.07
CA VAL A 183 -15.44 -0.96 7.02
C VAL A 183 -16.55 0.11 7.09
N PRO A 184 -16.70 1.00 6.10
CA PRO A 184 -17.81 1.95 6.14
C PRO A 184 -19.11 1.17 5.97
N THR A 185 -20.18 1.62 6.63
CA THR A 185 -21.53 1.13 6.33
C THR A 185 -21.90 1.50 4.89
N ILE A 186 -22.92 0.83 4.33
CA ILE A 186 -23.43 1.18 2.99
C ILE A 186 -23.85 2.67 2.94
N GLU A 187 -24.44 3.17 4.02
CA GLU A 187 -24.89 4.56 4.15
C GLU A 187 -23.70 5.54 4.16
N GLU A 188 -22.67 5.26 4.98
CA GLU A 188 -21.43 6.05 5.03
C GLU A 188 -20.69 6.03 3.68
N TYR A 189 -20.68 4.87 2.99
CA TYR A 189 -20.07 4.76 1.67
C TYR A 189 -20.78 5.65 0.63
N ASN A 190 -22.11 5.65 0.63
CA ASN A 190 -22.91 6.47 -0.27
C ASN A 190 -22.77 7.97 0.01
N GLN A 191 -22.70 8.37 1.29
CA GLN A 191 -22.46 9.76 1.66
C GLN A 191 -21.06 10.23 1.20
N ASN A 192 -20.03 9.42 1.43
CA ASN A 192 -18.67 9.69 0.96
C ASN A 192 -18.56 9.80 -0.56
N LEU A 193 -19.40 9.10 -1.32
CA LEU A 193 -19.47 9.26 -2.78
C LEU A 193 -20.04 10.63 -3.18
N MET A 194 -21.14 11.06 -2.56
CA MET A 194 -21.79 12.34 -2.88
C MET A 194 -20.94 13.56 -2.52
N GLU A 195 -20.23 13.53 -1.39
CA GLU A 195 -19.30 14.60 -0.98
C GLU A 195 -18.06 14.68 -1.89
N THR A 196 -17.78 13.64 -2.67
CA THR A 196 -16.66 13.64 -3.62
C THR A 196 -17.00 14.21 -4.99
N GLU A 197 -18.28 14.37 -5.33
CA GLU A 197 -18.79 14.90 -6.60
C GLU A 197 -19.05 16.42 -6.61
N THR A 198 -18.85 17.09 -5.46
CA THR A 198 -18.82 18.55 -5.31
C THR A 198 -17.38 19.09 -5.34
#